data_AF-A0A3N5XHZ7-F1
#
_entry.id   AF-A0A3N5XHZ7-F1
#
_cell.length_a   1.000
_cell.length_b   1.000
_cell.length_c   1.000
_cell.angle_alpha   90.00
_cell.angle_beta   90.00
_cell.angle_gamma   90.00
#
_symmetry.space_group_name_H-M   'P 1'
#
loop_
_entity.id
_entity.type
_entity.pdbx_description
1 polymer ?
#
loop_
_entity_poly.entity_id
_entity_poly.type
_entity_poly.pdbx_seq_one_letter_code
_entity_poly.pdbx_strand_id
1 'polypeptide(L)'
;MDQRIETTWWVLRLALGITAFLAGLDKFFNLLANWESYLSPLASQVLPISSVTFMQVVGVIEMAVAALILLGYSRLGGYIAAIWLVGIALNLVTTGQYFDIAARDVVMAMAALSLARLTEYRESVLGTDREASRMAHSRA
;
A
#
# COMPACT_ATOMS: atom_id res chain seq x y z
N MET A 1 -10.02 -4.30 -22.60
CA MET A 1 -10.27 -4.80 -21.23
C MET A 1 -11.65 -4.34 -20.75
N ASP A 2 -12.34 -5.12 -19.93
CA ASP A 2 -13.65 -4.74 -19.36
C ASP A 2 -13.53 -3.43 -18.57
N GLN A 3 -14.43 -2.49 -18.83
CA GLN A 3 -14.49 -1.19 -18.15
C GLN A 3 -14.60 -1.36 -16.63
N ARG A 4 -15.30 -2.40 -16.16
CA ARG A 4 -15.45 -2.71 -14.73
C ARG A 4 -14.10 -2.98 -14.06
N ILE A 5 -13.24 -3.77 -14.73
CA ILE A 5 -11.90 -4.11 -14.23
C ILE A 5 -11.03 -2.86 -14.17
N GLU A 6 -11.07 -2.01 -15.20
CA GLU A 6 -10.30 -0.77 -15.24
C GLU A 6 -10.75 0.20 -14.14
N THR A 7 -12.06 0.35 -13.92
CA THR A 7 -12.60 1.15 -12.82
C THR A 7 -12.17 0.61 -11.46
N THR A 8 -12.31 -0.70 -11.20
CA THR A 8 -11.87 -1.32 -9.94
C THR A 8 -10.39 -1.08 -9.70
N TRP A 9 -9.55 -1.21 -10.73
CA TRP A 9 -8.12 -0.98 -10.63
C TRP A 9 -7.79 0.48 -10.27
N TRP A 10 -8.42 1.45 -10.94
CA TRP A 10 -8.22 2.88 -10.62
C TRP A 10 -8.68 3.23 -9.22
N VAL A 11 -9.84 2.71 -8.79
CA VAL A 11 -10.38 2.95 -7.45
C VAL A 11 -9.41 2.42 -6.39
N LEU A 12 -8.95 1.18 -6.52
CA LEU A 12 -7.97 0.61 -5.58
C LEU A 12 -6.66 1.38 -5.58
N ARG A 13 -6.14 1.75 -6.76
CA ARG A 13 -4.89 2.50 -6.90
C ARG A 13 -4.97 3.86 -6.22
N LEU A 14 -6.05 4.60 -6.45
CA LEU A 14 -6.24 5.93 -5.87
C LEU A 14 -6.52 5.85 -4.38
N ALA A 15 -7.40 4.95 -3.94
CA ALA A 15 -7.73 4.80 -2.53
C ALA A 15 -6.49 4.43 -1.71
N LEU A 16 -5.77 3.37 -2.09
CA LEU A 16 -4.59 2.92 -1.35
C LEU A 16 -3.44 3.92 -1.44
N GLY A 17 -3.19 4.48 -2.61
CA GLY A 17 -2.12 5.46 -2.82
C GLY A 17 -2.35 6.75 -2.04
N ILE A 18 -3.54 7.35 -2.14
CA ILE A 18 -3.86 8.59 -1.43
C ILE A 18 -3.91 8.35 0.09
N THR A 19 -4.54 7.28 0.55
CA THR A 19 -4.61 6.97 1.99
C THR A 19 -3.22 6.74 2.58
N ALA A 20 -2.36 5.96 1.92
CA ALA A 20 -0.99 5.75 2.40
C ALA A 20 -0.17 7.04 2.40
N PHE A 21 -0.32 7.89 1.39
CA PHE A 21 0.37 9.18 1.33
C PHE A 21 -0.07 10.10 2.49
N LEU A 22 -1.38 10.21 2.73
CA LEU A 22 -1.91 11.05 3.80
C LEU A 22 -1.56 10.49 5.19
N ALA A 23 -1.61 9.18 5.39
CA ALA A 23 -1.19 8.55 6.64
C ALA A 23 0.31 8.77 6.92
N GLY A 24 1.14 8.73 5.88
CA GLY A 24 2.57 8.99 6.01
C GLY A 24 2.88 10.45 6.28
N LEU A 25 2.17 11.37 5.62
CA LEU A 25 2.28 12.81 5.85
C LEU A 25 1.82 13.19 7.26
N ASP A 26 0.72 12.61 7.73
CA ASP A 26 0.17 12.92 9.06
C ASP A 26 1.10 12.51 10.20
N LYS A 27 2.03 11.57 10.01
CA LYS A 27 3.04 11.21 11.02
C LYS A 27 4.00 12.35 11.38
N PHE A 28 4.04 13.42 10.58
CA PHE A 28 4.81 14.63 10.89
C PHE A 28 3.99 15.68 11.66
N PHE A 29 2.67 15.65 11.54
CA PHE A 29 1.79 16.70 12.07
C PHE A 29 0.85 16.22 13.18
N ASN A 30 0.60 14.90 13.27
CA ASN A 30 -0.33 14.25 14.19
C ASN A 30 -1.73 14.91 14.20
N LEU A 31 -2.28 15.27 13.03
CA LEU A 31 -3.61 15.90 12.92
C LEU A 31 -4.73 14.86 12.96
N LEU A 32 -4.54 13.70 12.32
CA LEU A 32 -5.54 12.63 12.29
C LEU A 32 -5.39 11.70 13.50
N ALA A 33 -4.17 11.39 13.88
CA ALA A 33 -3.88 10.50 15.00
C ALA A 33 -2.57 10.87 15.71
N ASN A 34 -2.47 10.53 16.99
CA ASN A 34 -1.19 10.49 17.68
C ASN A 34 -0.51 9.15 17.40
N TRP A 35 0.30 9.12 16.34
CA TRP A 35 0.87 7.90 15.78
C TRP A 35 1.82 7.18 16.72
N GLU A 36 2.47 7.89 17.64
CA GLU A 36 3.38 7.31 18.61
C GLU A 36 2.66 6.38 19.60
N SER A 37 1.38 6.63 19.86
CA SER A 37 0.57 5.78 20.75
C SER A 37 0.31 4.38 20.19
N TYR A 38 0.48 4.19 18.88
CA TYR A 38 0.30 2.91 18.19
C TYR A 38 1.57 2.06 18.18
N LEU A 39 2.71 2.59 18.62
CA LEU A 39 3.94 1.84 18.66
C LEU A 39 3.94 0.88 19.84
N SER A 40 4.21 -0.41 19.58
CA SER A 40 4.28 -1.42 20.63
C SER A 40 5.36 -1.08 21.66
N PRO A 41 5.09 -1.26 22.98
CA PRO A 41 6.11 -1.11 24.01
C PRO A 41 7.36 -1.95 23.75
N LEU A 42 7.19 -3.13 23.13
CA LEU A 42 8.30 -4.00 22.75
C LEU A 42 9.17 -3.38 21.65
N ALA A 43 8.56 -2.74 20.65
CA ALA A 43 9.30 -2.07 19.59
C ALA A 43 10.08 -0.87 20.14
N SER A 44 9.45 -0.06 20.99
CA SER A 44 10.07 1.10 21.64
C SER A 44 11.30 0.75 22.49
N GLN A 45 11.37 -0.46 23.06
CA GLN A 45 12.52 -0.90 23.87
C GLN A 45 13.73 -1.33 23.02
N VAL A 46 13.51 -1.73 21.76
CA VAL A 46 14.56 -2.23 20.85
C VAL A 46 15.12 -1.11 19.97
N LEU A 47 14.34 -0.04 19.75
CA LEU A 47 14.73 1.05 18.87
C LEU A 47 15.84 1.93 19.49
N PRO A 48 16.93 2.18 18.75
CA PRO A 48 18.00 3.08 19.21
C PRO A 48 17.67 4.58 19.02
N ILE A 49 16.41 4.90 18.65
CA ILE A 49 15.92 6.23 18.34
C ILE A 49 14.59 6.50 19.04
N SER A 50 14.18 7.77 19.15
CA SER A 50 12.90 8.13 19.75
C SER A 50 11.70 7.65 18.92
N SER A 51 10.57 7.42 19.57
CA SER A 51 9.31 7.04 18.92
C SER A 51 8.88 8.08 17.88
N VAL A 52 9.03 9.37 18.18
CA VAL A 52 8.78 10.48 17.24
C VAL A 52 9.58 10.29 15.94
N THR A 53 10.90 10.14 16.04
CA THR A 53 11.78 10.02 14.87
C THR A 53 11.50 8.72 14.11
N PHE A 54 11.22 7.64 14.83
CA PHE A 54 10.81 6.38 14.20
C PHE A 54 9.52 6.54 13.38
N MET A 55 8.49 7.19 13.94
CA MET A 55 7.24 7.43 13.22
C MET A 55 7.42 8.35 12.01
N GLN A 56 8.30 9.33 12.08
CA GLN A 56 8.64 10.15 10.91
C GLN A 56 9.30 9.32 9.80
N VAL A 57 10.21 8.39 10.14
CA VAL A 57 10.82 7.47 9.16
C VAL A 57 9.76 6.56 8.53
N VAL A 58 8.86 5.99 9.34
CA VAL A 58 7.70 5.22 8.85
C VAL A 58 6.86 6.07 7.88
N GLY A 59 6.64 7.34 8.21
CA GLY A 59 5.91 8.27 7.35
C GLY A 59 6.56 8.48 5.98
N VAL A 60 7.89 8.63 5.93
CA VAL A 60 8.63 8.70 4.65
C VAL A 60 8.45 7.42 3.83
N ILE A 61 8.54 6.25 4.47
CA ILE A 61 8.39 4.96 3.79
C ILE A 61 6.98 4.83 3.20
N GLU A 62 5.94 5.16 3.97
CA GLU A 62 4.55 5.11 3.50
C GLU A 62 4.31 6.05 2.32
N MET A 63 4.83 7.28 2.37
CA MET A 63 4.75 8.22 1.24
C MET A 63 5.50 7.70 0.00
N ALA A 64 6.64 7.03 0.18
CA ALA A 64 7.40 6.43 -0.93
C ALA A 64 6.62 5.26 -1.57
N VAL A 65 6.03 4.38 -0.76
CA VAL A 65 5.18 3.28 -1.24
C VAL A 65 3.94 3.83 -1.94
N ALA A 66 3.32 4.88 -1.38
CA ALA A 66 2.21 5.57 -2.02
C ALA A 66 2.59 6.16 -3.38
N ALA A 67 3.75 6.81 -3.47
CA ALA A 67 4.26 7.34 -4.73
C ALA A 67 4.49 6.21 -5.76
N LEU A 68 5.05 5.06 -5.35
CA LEU A 68 5.18 3.89 -6.24
C LEU A 68 3.82 3.44 -6.80
N ILE A 69 2.81 3.32 -5.93
CA ILE A 69 1.45 2.94 -6.33
C ILE A 69 0.87 3.96 -7.31
N LEU A 70 0.98 5.26 -6.99
CA LEU A 70 0.38 6.36 -7.76
C LEU A 70 1.12 6.65 -9.07
N LEU A 71 2.40 6.33 -9.20
CA LEU A 71 3.17 6.52 -10.44
C LEU A 71 3.03 5.37 -11.44
N GLY A 72 2.38 4.27 -11.05
CA GLY A 72 2.07 3.17 -11.95
C GLY A 72 2.83 1.89 -11.68
N TYR A 73 3.69 1.89 -10.67
CA TYR A 73 4.32 0.68 -10.14
C TYR A 73 3.40 -0.05 -9.15
N SER A 74 2.09 -0.08 -9.44
CA SER A 74 1.04 -0.56 -8.54
C SER A 74 1.17 -2.06 -8.21
N ARG A 75 1.80 -2.85 -9.09
CA ARG A 75 2.13 -4.26 -8.81
C ARG A 75 3.10 -4.38 -7.63
N LEU A 76 4.27 -3.75 -7.74
CA LEU A 76 5.30 -3.77 -6.71
C LEU A 76 4.82 -3.04 -5.45
N GLY A 77 4.28 -1.83 -5.61
CA GLY A 77 3.76 -1.03 -4.51
C GLY A 77 2.64 -1.72 -3.75
N GLY A 78 1.75 -2.44 -4.43
CA GLY A 78 0.67 -3.20 -3.79
C GLY A 78 1.18 -4.36 -2.94
N TYR A 79 2.18 -5.13 -3.41
CA TYR A 79 2.79 -6.18 -2.58
C TYR A 79 3.53 -5.62 -1.36
N ILE A 80 4.31 -4.55 -1.55
CA ILE A 80 5.02 -3.89 -0.44
C ILE A 80 4.00 -3.38 0.59
N ALA A 81 2.97 -2.67 0.13
CA ALA A 81 1.91 -2.15 1.01
C ALA A 81 1.18 -3.27 1.77
N ALA A 82 0.89 -4.40 1.10
CA ALA A 82 0.23 -5.54 1.75
C ALA A 82 1.08 -6.10 2.91
N ILE A 83 2.36 -6.36 2.66
CA ILE A 83 3.28 -6.87 3.70
C ILE A 83 3.45 -5.83 4.82
N TRP A 84 3.58 -4.56 4.46
CA TRP A 84 3.74 -3.46 5.41
C TRP A 84 2.53 -3.32 6.35
N LEU A 85 1.32 -3.32 5.80
CA LEU A 85 0.07 -3.25 6.56
C LEU A 85 -0.13 -4.46 7.48
N VAL A 86 0.25 -5.66 7.04
CA VAL A 86 0.28 -6.83 7.93
C VAL A 86 1.27 -6.62 9.08
N GLY A 87 2.44 -6.06 8.81
CA GLY A 87 3.42 -5.70 9.85
C GLY A 87 2.86 -4.70 10.86
N ILE A 88 2.16 -3.66 10.40
CA ILE A 88 1.49 -2.67 11.27
C ILE A 88 0.42 -3.36 12.11
N ALA A 89 -0.44 -4.18 11.50
CA ALA A 89 -1.48 -4.92 12.20
C ALA A 89 -0.90 -5.82 13.30
N LEU A 90 0.20 -6.53 13.02
CA LEU A 90 0.89 -7.35 14.02
C LEU A 90 1.46 -6.50 15.15
N ASN A 91 2.11 -5.37 14.84
CA ASN A 91 2.56 -4.41 15.86
C ASN A 91 1.40 -3.96 16.76
N LEU A 92 0.26 -3.58 16.18
CA LEU A 92 -0.93 -3.17 16.92
C LEU A 92 -1.42 -4.28 17.85
N VAL A 93 -1.51 -5.52 17.37
CA VAL A 93 -1.89 -6.68 18.20
C VAL A 93 -0.96 -6.86 19.39
N THR A 94 0.35 -6.68 19.22
CA THR A 94 1.31 -6.80 20.35
C THR A 94 1.16 -5.71 21.41
N THR A 95 0.49 -4.60 21.11
CA THR A 95 0.21 -3.56 22.11
C THR A 95 -0.84 -4.00 23.13
N GLY A 96 -1.63 -5.03 22.81
CA GLY A 96 -2.80 -5.45 23.58
C GLY A 96 -4.00 -4.50 23.46
N GLN A 97 -3.91 -3.49 22.59
CA GLN A 97 -4.93 -2.48 22.30
C GLN A 97 -5.13 -2.36 20.78
N TYR A 98 -6.12 -1.58 20.34
CA TYR A 98 -6.33 -1.22 18.91
C TYR A 98 -6.63 -2.39 17.95
N PHE A 99 -7.28 -3.46 18.42
CA PHE A 99 -7.65 -4.61 17.59
C PHE A 99 -8.56 -4.27 16.42
N ASP A 100 -9.40 -3.23 16.57
CA ASP A 100 -10.26 -2.72 15.51
C ASP A 100 -9.46 -2.08 14.37
N ILE A 101 -8.39 -1.36 14.70
CA ILE A 101 -7.45 -0.78 13.72
C ILE A 101 -6.66 -1.91 13.05
N ALA A 102 -6.14 -2.87 13.82
CA ALA A 102 -5.40 -4.00 13.27
C ALA A 102 -6.25 -4.80 12.25
N ALA A 103 -7.53 -5.03 12.55
CA ALA A 103 -8.44 -5.69 11.62
C ALA A 103 -8.65 -4.89 10.32
N ARG A 104 -8.74 -3.56 10.41
CA ARG A 104 -8.84 -2.69 9.23
C ARG A 104 -7.57 -2.74 8.38
N ASP A 105 -6.40 -2.75 9.01
CA ASP A 105 -5.12 -2.84 8.32
C ASP A 105 -4.98 -4.16 7.56
N VAL A 106 -5.46 -5.28 8.13
CA VAL A 106 -5.52 -6.56 7.42
C VAL A 106 -6.43 -6.48 6.18
N VAL A 107 -7.60 -5.83 6.29
CA VAL A 107 -8.49 -5.64 5.13
C VAL A 107 -7.83 -4.78 4.06
N MET A 108 -7.16 -3.70 4.45
CA MET A 108 -6.40 -2.85 3.53
C MET A 108 -5.22 -3.61 2.88
N ALA A 109 -4.57 -4.51 3.62
CA ALA A 109 -3.52 -5.37 3.08
C ALA A 109 -4.06 -6.31 1.99
N MET A 110 -5.24 -6.89 2.21
CA MET A 110 -5.91 -7.73 1.21
C MET A 110 -6.34 -6.91 -0.02
N ALA A 111 -6.77 -5.66 0.18
CA ALA A 111 -7.05 -4.74 -0.93
C ALA A 111 -5.79 -4.39 -1.72
N ALA A 112 -4.65 -4.18 -1.05
CA ALA A 112 -3.36 -3.93 -1.70
C ALA A 112 -2.83 -5.14 -2.47
N LEU A 113 -2.97 -6.34 -1.92
CA LEU A 113 -2.69 -7.60 -2.62
C LEU A 113 -3.59 -7.73 -3.87
N SER A 114 -4.87 -7.39 -3.74
CA SER A 114 -5.82 -7.42 -4.85
C SER A 114 -5.42 -6.44 -5.95
N LEU A 115 -5.00 -5.22 -5.60
CA LEU A 115 -4.46 -4.25 -6.57
C LEU A 115 -3.24 -4.81 -7.30
N ALA A 116 -2.31 -5.45 -6.59
CA ALA A 116 -1.12 -6.03 -7.18
C ALA A 116 -1.47 -7.11 -8.21
N ARG A 117 -2.34 -8.05 -7.84
CA ARG A 117 -2.83 -9.14 -8.72
C ARG A 117 -3.64 -8.61 -9.90
N LEU A 118 -4.45 -7.57 -9.69
CA LEU A 118 -5.21 -6.94 -10.77
C LEU A 118 -4.30 -6.23 -11.77
N THR A 119 -3.20 -5.64 -11.28
CA THR A 119 -2.18 -5.02 -12.13
C THR A 119 -1.47 -6.08 -12.99
N GLU A 120 -1.11 -7.22 -12.42
CA GLU A 120 -0.52 -8.36 -13.15
C GLU A 120 -1.44 -8.84 -14.28
N TYR A 121 -2.72 -9.02 -13.98
CA TYR A 121 -3.71 -9.39 -14.98
C TYR A 121 -3.78 -8.36 -16.11
N ARG A 122 -3.90 -7.07 -15.76
CA ARG A 122 -3.92 -5.97 -16.72
C ARG A 122 -2.69 -5.95 -17.63
N GLU A 123 -1.50 -6.13 -17.07
CA GLU A 123 -0.24 -6.20 -17.83
C GLU A 123 -0.23 -7.38 -18.81
N SER A 124 -0.71 -8.56 -18.39
CA SER A 124 -0.77 -9.76 -19.24
C SER A 124 -1.72 -9.60 -20.44
N VAL A 125 -2.89 -8.98 -20.23
CA VAL A 125 -3.87 -8.72 -21.29
C VAL A 125 -3.30 -7.70 -22.28
N LEU A 126 -2.74 -6.59 -21.78
CA LEU A 126 -2.13 -5.56 -22.63
C LEU A 126 -0.92 -6.08 -23.43
N GLY A 127 -0.15 -7.01 -22.87
CA GLY A 127 0.94 -7.69 -23.59
C GLY A 127 0.44 -8.52 -24.76
N THR A 128 -0.62 -9.30 -24.53
CA THR A 128 -1.25 -10.16 -25.55
C THR A 128 -1.80 -9.33 -26.72
N ASP A 129 -2.49 -8.23 -26.43
CA ASP A 129 -3.04 -7.33 -27.46
C ASP A 129 -1.95 -6.71 -28.35
N ARG A 130 -0.80 -6.36 -27.74
CA ARG A 130 0.36 -5.81 -28.46
C ARG A 130 1.00 -6.84 -29.39
N GLU A 131 1.12 -8.09 -28.95
CA GLU A 131 1.67 -9.17 -29.77
C GLU A 131 0.77 -9.50 -30.97
N ALA A 132 -0.55 -9.61 -30.74
CA ALA A 132 -1.52 -9.83 -31.81
C ALA A 132 -1.47 -8.71 -32.87
N SER A 133 -1.40 -7.45 -32.43
CA SER A 133 -1.31 -6.29 -33.33
C SER A 133 -0.02 -6.28 -34.16
N ARG A 134 1.12 -6.67 -33.57
CA ARG A 134 2.40 -6.80 -34.29
C ARG A 134 2.36 -7.89 -35.35
N MET A 135 1.77 -9.04 -35.04
CA MET A 135 1.63 -10.15 -36.00
C MET A 135 0.73 -9.78 -37.19
N ALA A 136 -0.35 -9.03 -36.96
CA ALA A 136 -1.23 -8.55 -38.02
C ALA A 136 -0.49 -7.61 -38.99
N HIS A 137 0.31 -6.67 -38.46
CA HIS A 137 1.09 -5.75 -39.30
C HIS A 137 2.24 -6.41 -40.05
N SER A 138 2.83 -7.48 -39.50
CA SER A 138 3.90 -8.23 -40.19
C SER A 138 3.39 -9.11 -41.35
N ARG A 139 2.08 -9.33 -41.46
CA ARG A 139 1.44 -10.17 -42.49
C ARG A 139 0.78 -9.36 -43.62
N ALA A 140 0.76 -8.04 -43.50
CA ALA A 140 0.26 -7.10 -44.51
C ALA A 140 1.43 -6.56 -45.35
#